data_AF-A0A3L7YSK6-F1
#
_entry.id   AF-A0A3L7YSK6-F1
#
_cell.length_a   1.000
_cell.length_b   1.000
_cell.length_c   1.000
_cell.angle_alpha   90.00
_cell.angle_beta   90.00
_cell.angle_gamma   90.00
#
_symmetry.space_group_name_H-M   'P 1'
#
loop_
_entity.id
_entity.type
_entity.pdbx_description
1 polymer ?
#
loop_
_entity_poly.entity_id
_entity_poly.type
_entity_poly.pdbx_seq_one_letter_code
_entity_poly.pdbx_strand_id
1 'polypeptide(L)'
;MMDAWLAYMNAWRESLNVTWAETRIVHWSPAERNLLFTAADSAASRHPTWSLPEEIGWFDAFDELVYRVPVSVRGAYGYGLKDIAKSMRAEGLIDVSWGDGPADGMGAMAAAYTADARAAAEGKRLADYDYFRAGAEYNAADCRSMFLVLAWLRANR
;
A
#
# COMPACT_ATOMS: atom_id res chain seq x y z
N MET A 1 5.61 -12.72 -10.27
CA MET A 1 4.87 -11.75 -9.43
C MET A 1 4.99 -10.34 -9.97
N MET A 2 6.21 -9.85 -10.22
CA MET A 2 6.41 -8.49 -10.76
C MET A 2 5.91 -8.30 -12.20
N ASP A 3 6.03 -9.31 -13.07
CA ASP A 3 5.44 -9.21 -14.43
C ASP A 3 3.92 -9.10 -14.41
N ALA A 4 3.26 -9.90 -13.57
CA ALA A 4 1.81 -9.87 -13.41
C ALA A 4 1.36 -8.51 -12.85
N TRP A 5 2.11 -7.97 -11.88
CA TRP A 5 1.87 -6.64 -11.36
C TRP A 5 2.07 -5.55 -12.42
N LEU A 6 3.17 -5.60 -13.19
CA LEU A 6 3.45 -4.63 -14.24
C LEU A 6 2.40 -4.69 -15.36
N ALA A 7 1.97 -5.89 -15.76
CA ALA A 7 0.90 -6.09 -16.73
C ALA A 7 -0.43 -5.50 -16.22
N TYR A 8 -0.77 -5.74 -14.95
CA TYR A 8 -1.95 -5.16 -14.32
C TYR A 8 -1.90 -3.64 -14.30
N MET A 9 -0.78 -3.06 -13.87
CA MET A 9 -0.60 -1.61 -13.81
C MET A 9 -0.63 -0.96 -15.20
N ASN A 10 -0.07 -1.60 -16.22
CA ASN A 10 -0.16 -1.15 -17.60
C ASN A 10 -1.60 -1.13 -18.11
N ALA A 11 -2.35 -2.22 -17.92
CA ALA A 11 -3.74 -2.30 -18.34
C ALA A 11 -4.60 -1.23 -17.63
N TRP A 12 -4.36 -1.01 -16.34
CA TRP A 12 -5.08 0.01 -15.58
C TRP A 12 -4.74 1.43 -16.04
N ARG A 13 -3.45 1.72 -16.23
CA ARG A 13 -2.95 2.99 -16.76
C ARG A 13 -3.56 3.31 -18.13
N GLU A 14 -3.58 2.33 -19.03
CA GLU A 14 -4.19 2.44 -20.36
C GLU A 14 -5.70 2.71 -20.26
N SER A 15 -6.40 2.02 -19.36
CA SER A 15 -7.84 2.25 -19.13
C SER A 15 -8.17 3.67 -18.64
N LEU A 16 -7.23 4.33 -17.96
CA LEU A 16 -7.35 5.70 -17.48
C LEU A 16 -6.79 6.74 -18.46
N ASN A 17 -6.22 6.31 -19.60
CA ASN A 17 -5.56 7.16 -20.58
C ASN A 17 -4.50 8.10 -19.98
N VAL A 18 -3.64 7.57 -19.10
CA VAL A 18 -2.51 8.29 -18.49
C VAL A 18 -1.18 7.64 -18.86
N THR A 19 -0.08 8.39 -18.77
CA THR A 19 1.29 7.89 -18.95
C THR A 19 1.91 7.51 -17.62
N TRP A 20 3.01 6.74 -17.64
CA TRP A 20 3.75 6.42 -16.40
C TRP A 20 4.21 7.69 -15.67
N ALA A 21 4.64 8.72 -16.42
CA ALA A 21 5.03 10.02 -15.89
C ALA A 21 3.87 10.78 -15.19
N GLU A 22 2.62 10.49 -15.54
CA GLU A 22 1.42 11.06 -14.91
C GLU A 22 0.90 10.20 -13.74
N THR A 23 1.38 8.96 -13.61
CA THR A 23 1.05 8.10 -12.47
C THR A 23 1.96 8.37 -11.28
N ARG A 24 1.41 8.22 -10.08
CA ARG A 24 2.20 8.20 -8.84
C ARG A 24 1.85 6.96 -8.03
N ILE A 25 2.85 6.16 -7.70
CA ILE A 25 2.72 5.06 -6.75
C ILE A 25 3.08 5.63 -5.39
N VAL A 26 2.06 5.83 -4.57
CA VAL A 26 2.21 6.43 -3.25
C VAL A 26 2.41 5.33 -2.20
N HIS A 27 3.35 5.57 -1.30
CA HIS A 27 3.71 4.66 -0.22
C HIS A 27 3.96 5.47 1.07
N TRP A 28 3.77 4.86 2.24
CA TRP A 28 3.84 5.51 3.57
C TRP A 28 4.81 4.77 4.48
N SER A 29 6.08 4.70 4.06
CA SER A 29 7.27 4.36 4.85
C SER A 29 8.39 3.87 3.91
N PRO A 30 9.64 3.78 4.41
CA PRO A 30 10.73 3.13 3.69
C PRO A 30 10.53 1.61 3.52
N ALA A 31 9.66 0.98 4.31
CA ALA A 31 9.48 -0.48 4.29
C ALA A 31 8.93 -0.96 2.94
N GLU A 32 8.01 -0.20 2.35
CA GLU A 32 7.44 -0.53 1.04
C GLU A 32 8.46 -0.39 -0.09
N ARG A 33 9.33 0.64 -0.03
CA ARG A 33 10.48 0.77 -0.93
C ARG A 33 11.41 -0.43 -0.81
N ASN A 34 11.81 -0.77 0.42
CA ASN A 34 12.71 -1.90 0.63
C ASN A 34 12.11 -3.21 0.11
N LEU A 35 10.81 -3.46 0.30
CA LEU A 35 10.17 -4.69 -0.16
C LEU A 35 10.03 -4.76 -1.69
N LEU A 36 9.58 -3.68 -2.33
CA LEU A 36 9.41 -3.62 -3.79
C LEU A 36 10.73 -3.54 -4.54
N PHE A 37 11.69 -2.74 -4.09
CA PHE A 37 13.01 -2.68 -4.72
C PHE A 37 13.81 -3.94 -4.44
N THR A 38 13.74 -4.55 -3.24
CA THR A 38 14.36 -5.88 -3.03
C THR A 38 13.72 -6.94 -3.92
N ALA A 39 12.40 -6.91 -4.13
CA ALA A 39 11.73 -7.83 -5.05
C ALA A 39 12.10 -7.56 -6.52
N ALA A 40 12.23 -6.30 -6.92
CA ALA A 40 12.69 -5.88 -8.24
C ALA A 40 14.14 -6.27 -8.49
N ASP A 41 15.04 -6.01 -7.54
CA ASP A 41 16.45 -6.40 -7.56
C ASP A 41 16.58 -7.93 -7.62
N SER A 42 15.75 -8.65 -6.86
CA SER A 42 15.69 -10.12 -6.90
C SER A 42 15.17 -10.65 -8.25
N ALA A 43 14.28 -9.91 -8.92
CA ALA A 43 13.79 -10.26 -10.26
C ALA A 43 14.84 -9.97 -11.33
N ALA A 44 15.48 -8.80 -11.29
CA ALA A 44 16.59 -8.42 -12.17
C ALA A 44 17.80 -9.35 -12.01
N SER A 45 18.11 -9.77 -10.78
CA SER A 45 19.17 -10.74 -10.50
C SER A 45 18.92 -12.11 -11.15
N ARG A 46 17.65 -12.56 -11.17
CA ARG A 46 17.25 -13.82 -11.82
C ARG A 46 17.06 -13.67 -13.34
N HIS A 47 16.73 -12.46 -13.79
CA HIS A 47 16.43 -12.12 -15.18
C HIS A 47 17.10 -10.79 -15.54
N PRO A 48 18.37 -10.81 -16.02
CA PRO A 48 19.18 -9.60 -16.20
C PRO A 48 18.64 -8.58 -17.22
N THR A 49 17.74 -9.02 -18.11
CA THR A 49 17.07 -8.17 -19.10
C THR A 49 15.75 -7.59 -18.59
N TRP A 50 15.37 -7.90 -17.35
CA TRP A 50 14.15 -7.43 -16.73
C TRP A 50 14.43 -6.16 -15.92
N SER A 51 13.62 -5.13 -16.14
CA SER A 51 13.64 -3.89 -15.37
C SER A 51 12.22 -3.37 -15.15
N LEU A 52 12.04 -2.59 -14.10
CA LEU A 52 10.86 -1.74 -13.98
C LEU A 52 11.00 -0.55 -14.94
N PRO A 53 9.89 -0.02 -15.49
CA PRO A 53 9.92 1.24 -16.22
C PRO A 53 10.52 2.36 -15.36
N GLU A 54 11.47 3.11 -15.90
CA GLU A 54 12.17 4.19 -15.20
C GLU A 54 11.21 5.34 -14.84
N GLU A 55 10.13 5.48 -15.61
CA GLU A 55 9.15 6.55 -15.47
C GLU A 55 8.11 6.29 -14.38
N ILE A 56 8.19 5.18 -13.64
CA ILE A 56 7.32 4.94 -12.48
C ILE A 56 7.58 6.01 -11.43
N GLY A 57 6.61 6.91 -11.26
CA GLY A 57 6.68 7.97 -10.25
C GLY A 57 6.42 7.46 -8.83
N TRP A 58 7.47 7.00 -8.15
CA TRP A 58 7.38 6.69 -6.72
C TRP A 58 7.22 7.96 -5.88
N PHE A 59 6.30 7.94 -4.92
CA PHE A 59 6.09 9.05 -4.00
C PHE A 59 6.03 8.55 -2.56
N ASP A 60 7.05 8.91 -1.78
CA ASP A 60 7.14 8.60 -0.36
C ASP A 60 6.37 9.66 0.43
N ALA A 61 5.09 9.38 0.69
CA ALA A 61 4.24 10.33 1.41
C ALA A 61 4.72 10.56 2.84
N PHE A 62 5.41 9.59 3.45
CA PHE A 62 5.97 9.77 4.78
C PHE A 62 7.14 10.76 4.74
N ASP A 63 8.16 10.55 3.89
CA ASP A 63 9.28 11.49 3.79
C ASP A 63 8.81 12.89 3.35
N GLU A 64 8.01 12.95 2.28
CA GLU A 64 7.64 14.21 1.64
C GLU A 64 6.66 15.05 2.49
N LEU A 65 5.70 14.43 3.19
CA LEU A 65 4.70 15.17 3.97
C LEU A 65 5.09 15.32 5.44
N VAL A 66 5.63 14.26 6.04
CA VAL A 66 5.92 14.25 7.48
C VAL A 66 7.32 14.73 7.76
N TYR A 67 8.33 14.22 7.07
CA TYR A 67 9.72 14.51 7.45
C TYR A 67 10.17 15.89 6.92
N ARG A 68 9.84 16.21 5.66
CA ARG A 68 10.28 17.44 4.99
C ARG A 68 9.41 18.66 5.28
N VAL A 69 8.09 18.49 5.38
CA VAL A 69 7.09 19.59 5.51
C VAL A 69 6.51 19.71 6.94
N PRO A 70 7.04 18.94 7.91
CA PRO A 70 6.41 18.59 9.19
C PRO A 70 4.87 18.65 9.29
N VAL A 71 4.14 18.02 8.37
CA VAL A 71 2.68 17.93 8.50
C VAL A 71 2.31 17.03 9.68
N SER A 72 1.52 17.56 10.61
CA SER A 72 0.93 16.82 11.73
C SER A 72 -0.54 17.20 11.89
N VAL A 73 -1.26 16.38 12.64
CA VAL A 73 -2.69 16.56 12.94
C VAL A 73 -2.85 16.68 14.45
N ARG A 74 -3.74 17.57 14.89
CA ARG A 74 -4.05 17.70 16.31
C ARG A 74 -4.50 16.34 16.87
N GLY A 75 -3.91 15.92 17.99
CA GLY A 75 -4.19 14.63 18.61
C GLY A 75 -3.39 13.45 18.03
N ALA A 76 -2.57 13.65 17.00
CA ALA A 76 -1.64 12.63 16.53
C ALA A 76 -0.39 12.60 17.41
N TYR A 77 -0.14 11.46 18.07
CA TYR A 77 1.06 11.23 18.89
C TYR A 77 2.20 10.56 18.11
N GLY A 78 1.93 10.17 16.87
CA GLY A 78 2.89 9.60 15.94
C GLY A 78 2.61 10.07 14.52
N TYR A 79 3.53 9.75 13.61
CA TYR A 79 3.46 10.16 12.22
C TYR A 79 3.17 9.00 11.25
N GLY A 80 2.90 7.81 11.80
CA GLY A 80 2.45 6.68 11.00
C GLY A 80 1.11 6.97 10.35
N LEU A 81 0.85 6.33 9.21
CA LEU A 81 -0.39 6.52 8.43
C LEU A 81 -1.63 6.43 9.32
N LYS A 82 -1.66 5.42 10.20
CA LYS A 82 -2.77 5.20 11.13
C LYS A 82 -2.95 6.33 12.13
N ASP A 83 -1.87 6.85 12.71
CA ASP A 83 -1.97 7.91 13.72
C ASP A 83 -2.49 9.20 13.08
N ILE A 84 -1.96 9.53 11.90
CA ILE A 84 -2.43 10.67 11.10
C ILE A 84 -3.89 10.48 10.68
N ALA A 85 -4.24 9.36 10.05
CA ALA A 85 -5.58 9.13 9.54
C ALA A 85 -6.65 9.03 10.67
N LYS A 86 -6.33 8.41 11.81
CA LYS A 86 -7.22 8.39 12.98
C LYS A 86 -7.45 9.79 13.53
N SER A 87 -6.40 10.61 13.59
CA SER A 87 -6.51 11.99 14.07
C SER A 87 -7.30 12.87 13.10
N MET A 88 -7.09 12.72 11.78
CA MET A 88 -7.89 13.42 10.77
C MET A 88 -9.37 13.03 10.85
N ARG A 89 -9.67 11.76 11.06
CA ARG A 89 -11.04 11.30 11.31
C ARG A 89 -11.64 11.91 12.58
N ALA A 90 -10.87 11.96 13.68
CA ALA A 90 -11.33 12.56 14.93
C ALA A 90 -11.66 14.05 14.79
N GLU A 91 -10.92 14.77 13.93
CA GLU A 91 -11.19 16.16 13.55
C GLU A 91 -12.27 16.29 12.45
N GLY A 92 -12.90 15.20 12.02
CA GLY A 92 -13.97 15.20 11.02
C GLY A 92 -13.52 15.48 9.58
N LEU A 93 -12.21 15.35 9.28
CA LEU A 93 -11.62 15.70 7.98
C LEU A 93 -11.75 14.58 6.94
N ILE A 94 -11.75 13.32 7.38
CA ILE A 94 -11.87 12.14 6.53
C ILE A 94 -12.76 11.08 7.18
N ASP A 95 -13.36 10.22 6.37
CA ASP A 95 -14.16 9.08 6.84
C ASP A 95 -13.51 7.74 6.48
N VAL A 96 -12.82 7.18 7.47
CA VAL A 96 -12.21 5.85 7.41
C VAL A 96 -12.44 5.13 8.72
N SER A 97 -12.59 3.80 8.66
CA SER A 97 -12.59 2.94 9.83
C SER A 97 -11.77 1.70 9.54
N TRP A 98 -11.08 1.22 10.57
CA TRP A 98 -10.55 -0.13 10.58
C TRP A 98 -11.60 -0.95 11.33
N GLY A 99 -12.00 -2.10 10.79
CA GLY A 99 -12.84 -3.02 11.54
C GLY A 99 -12.13 -3.54 12.79
N ASP A 100 -12.84 -4.31 13.62
CA ASP A 100 -12.27 -5.07 14.73
C ASP A 100 -11.44 -6.25 14.19
N GLY A 101 -10.38 -5.92 13.46
CA GLY A 101 -9.47 -6.89 12.86
C GLY A 101 -8.38 -7.26 13.86
N PRO A 102 -8.15 -8.56 14.13
CA PRO A 102 -7.11 -9.02 15.07
C PRO A 102 -5.68 -8.87 14.52
N ALA A 103 -5.52 -8.35 13.30
CA ALA A 103 -4.26 -8.40 12.58
C ALA A 103 -3.50 -7.07 12.69
N ASP A 104 -2.45 -7.06 13.52
CA ASP A 104 -1.31 -6.20 13.25
C ASP A 104 -0.57 -6.70 12.00
N GLY A 105 0.44 -5.95 11.54
CA GLY A 105 1.19 -6.31 10.33
C GLY A 105 1.84 -7.70 10.41
N MET A 106 2.20 -8.16 11.61
CA MET A 106 2.80 -9.49 11.81
C MET A 106 1.76 -10.60 11.69
N GLY A 107 0.58 -10.42 12.30
CA GLY A 107 -0.55 -11.33 12.16
C GLY A 107 -1.00 -11.49 10.71
N ALA A 108 -1.03 -10.40 9.94
CA ALA A 108 -1.35 -10.44 8.52
C ALA A 108 -0.35 -11.27 7.70
N MET A 109 0.95 -11.17 8.00
CA MET A 109 1.99 -11.95 7.33
C MET A 109 1.92 -13.45 7.69
N ALA A 110 1.69 -13.77 8.96
CA ALA A 110 1.51 -15.16 9.40
C ALA A 110 0.26 -15.80 8.78
N ALA A 111 -0.82 -15.03 8.66
CA ALA A 111 -2.04 -15.42 7.96
C ALA A 111 -1.78 -15.67 6.46
N ALA A 112 -1.05 -14.79 5.78
CA ALA A 112 -0.69 -14.95 4.38
C ALA A 112 0.17 -16.20 4.15
N TYR A 113 1.22 -16.42 4.96
CA TYR A 113 2.08 -17.59 4.87
C TYR A 113 1.30 -18.90 5.06
N THR A 114 0.41 -18.92 6.06
CA THR A 114 -0.43 -20.09 6.36
C THR A 114 -1.46 -20.35 5.25
N ALA A 115 -2.08 -19.29 4.71
CA ALA A 115 -3.01 -19.39 3.59
C ALA A 115 -2.33 -19.93 2.33
N ASP A 116 -1.10 -19.50 2.03
CA ASP A 116 -0.35 -19.94 0.86
C ASP A 116 0.01 -21.43 0.92
N ALA A 117 0.56 -21.88 2.05
CA ALA A 117 0.89 -23.28 2.26
C ALA A 117 -0.35 -24.19 2.13
N ARG A 118 -1.51 -23.75 2.66
CA ARG A 118 -2.76 -24.51 2.58
C ARG A 118 -3.42 -24.43 1.21
N ALA A 119 -3.39 -23.28 0.54
CA ALA A 119 -3.90 -23.11 -0.81
C ALA A 119 -3.26 -24.11 -1.78
N ALA A 120 -1.93 -24.25 -1.70
CA ALA A 120 -1.17 -25.21 -2.50
C ALA A 120 -1.57 -26.67 -2.20
N ALA A 121 -1.81 -27.01 -0.93
CA ALA A 121 -2.19 -28.36 -0.52
C ALA A 121 -3.67 -28.71 -0.83
N GLU A 122 -4.56 -27.72 -0.73
CA GLU A 122 -6.02 -27.91 -0.84
C GLU A 122 -6.59 -27.54 -2.22
N GLY A 123 -5.77 -27.02 -3.15
CA GLY A 123 -6.23 -26.55 -4.46
C GLY A 123 -7.18 -25.34 -4.38
N LYS A 124 -7.10 -24.57 -3.29
CA LYS A 124 -7.94 -23.39 -3.01
C LYS A 124 -7.19 -22.09 -3.30
N ARG A 125 -7.90 -20.98 -3.34
CA ARG A 125 -7.32 -19.63 -3.42
C ARG A 125 -7.10 -19.07 -2.02
N LEU A 126 -6.15 -18.13 -1.88
CA LEU A 126 -5.92 -17.41 -0.63
C LEU A 126 -7.19 -16.73 -0.11
N ALA A 127 -7.99 -16.16 -1.02
CA ALA A 127 -9.24 -15.47 -0.69
C ALA A 127 -10.34 -16.40 -0.14
N ASP A 128 -10.16 -17.72 -0.23
CA ASP A 128 -11.14 -18.68 0.30
C ASP A 128 -10.96 -18.90 1.82
N TYR A 129 -9.94 -18.30 2.45
CA TYR A 129 -9.69 -18.37 3.89
C TYR A 129 -10.14 -17.09 4.62
N ASP A 130 -11.03 -17.23 5.61
CA ASP A 130 -11.61 -16.11 6.37
C ASP A 130 -10.55 -15.21 7.02
N TYR A 131 -9.50 -15.81 7.58
CA TYR A 131 -8.40 -15.08 8.20
C TYR A 131 -7.54 -14.31 7.19
N PHE A 132 -7.45 -14.79 5.94
CA PHE A 132 -6.78 -14.05 4.87
C PHE A 132 -7.65 -12.89 4.37
N ARG A 133 -8.97 -13.11 4.26
CA ARG A 133 -9.93 -12.05 3.92
C ARG A 133 -9.90 -10.91 4.94
N ALA A 134 -9.86 -11.22 6.23
CA ALA A 134 -9.73 -10.20 7.29
C ALA A 134 -8.43 -9.38 7.13
N GLY A 135 -7.32 -10.01 6.76
CA GLY A 135 -6.06 -9.32 6.45
C GLY A 135 -6.17 -8.42 5.20
N ALA A 136 -6.88 -8.87 4.17
CA ALA A 136 -7.13 -8.09 2.96
C ALA A 136 -8.03 -6.88 3.23
N GLU A 137 -9.08 -7.02 4.05
CA GLU A 137 -9.96 -5.92 4.48
C GLU A 137 -9.19 -4.87 5.29
N TYR A 138 -8.31 -5.32 6.18
CA TYR A 138 -7.41 -4.45 6.93
C TYR A 138 -6.47 -3.67 5.99
N ASN A 139 -5.85 -4.33 5.00
CA ASN A 139 -4.96 -3.67 4.05
C ASN A 139 -5.73 -2.67 3.16
N ALA A 140 -6.95 -3.03 2.74
CA ALA A 140 -7.83 -2.12 2.01
C ALA A 140 -8.15 -0.85 2.82
N ALA A 141 -8.32 -0.95 4.15
CA ALA A 141 -8.50 0.20 5.02
C ALA A 141 -7.25 1.09 5.09
N ASP A 142 -6.04 0.51 5.09
CA ASP A 142 -4.78 1.26 5.02
C ASP A 142 -4.63 1.98 3.66
N CYS A 143 -4.87 1.31 2.52
CA CYS A 143 -4.87 1.95 1.20
C CYS A 143 -5.91 3.08 1.12
N ARG A 144 -7.11 2.86 1.65
CA ARG A 144 -8.17 3.88 1.70
C ARG A 144 -7.77 5.07 2.56
N SER A 145 -7.12 4.83 3.71
CA SER A 145 -6.62 5.88 4.59
C SER A 145 -5.65 6.79 3.85
N MET A 146 -4.67 6.19 3.16
CA MET A 146 -3.68 6.94 2.38
C MET A 146 -4.35 7.77 1.27
N PHE A 147 -5.30 7.18 0.53
CA PHE A 147 -6.06 7.90 -0.49
C PHE A 147 -6.80 9.11 0.09
N LEU A 148 -7.51 8.93 1.21
CA LEU A 148 -8.31 10.00 1.83
C LEU A 148 -7.44 11.13 2.38
N VAL A 149 -6.31 10.81 3.04
CA VAL A 149 -5.34 11.79 3.52
C VAL A 149 -4.83 12.66 2.37
N LEU A 150 -4.39 12.03 1.27
CA LEU A 150 -3.88 12.73 0.10
C LEU A 150 -4.96 13.54 -0.61
N ALA A 151 -6.18 13.01 -0.71
CA ALA A 151 -7.30 13.70 -1.32
C ALA A 151 -7.65 14.98 -0.54
N TRP A 152 -7.69 14.89 0.79
CA TRP A 152 -7.95 16.04 1.66
C TRP A 152 -6.86 17.11 1.52
N LEU A 153 -5.58 16.72 1.57
CA LEU A 153 -4.45 17.64 1.40
C LEU A 153 -4.48 18.35 0.04
N ARG A 154 -4.81 17.63 -1.04
CA ARG A 154 -4.91 18.20 -2.39
C ARG A 154 -6.05 19.21 -2.51
N ALA A 155 -7.15 18.99 -1.81
CA ALA A 155 -8.32 19.86 -1.83
C ALA A 155 -8.14 21.12 -0.96
N ASN A 156 -7.22 21.10 0.02
CA ASN A 156 -7.03 22.16 1.02
C ASN A 156 -5.61 22.75 0.99
N ARG A 157 -5.05 22.90 -0.21
CA ARG A 157 -3.72 23.50 -0.46
C ARG A 157 -3.78 25.01 -0.66
#